data_AF-A0A945JSC3-F1
#
_entry.id   AF-A0A945JSC3-F1
#
_cell.length_a   1.000
_cell.length_b   1.000
_cell.length_c   1.000
_cell.angle_alpha   90.00
_cell.angle_beta   90.00
_cell.angle_gamma   90.00
#
_symmetry.space_group_name_H-M   'P 1'
#
loop_
_entity.id
_entity.type
_entity.pdbx_description
1 polymer ?
#
loop_
_entity_poly.entity_id
_entity_poly.type
_entity_poly.pdbx_seq_one_letter_code
_entity_poly.pdbx_strand_id
1 'polypeptide(L)'
;MTCANHDRDAKWFGNQVKAPVLVPEGSPARAHGSPKRTHGEEDLPGGVRALPSGQSGGEMWILWRLGRKKLLFCGDSIYGQTDPGGLGGYQPKGWMQTDGIRLFMPGKHSVGEMRDRYQSLVDINPTEVFNGHNPRPIANAGEAIAAVLETGKLEMSKGGSTYLWHRWKKDGGA
;
A
#
# COMPACT_ATOMS: atom_id res chain seq x y z
N MET A 1 12.90 16.08 -13.02
CA MET A 1 11.69 16.45 -12.26
C MET A 1 11.15 15.15 -11.67
N THR A 2 11.58 14.80 -10.47
CA THR A 2 11.25 13.50 -9.84
C THR A 2 9.86 13.63 -9.21
N CYS A 3 8.85 13.13 -9.91
CA CYS A 3 7.53 12.92 -9.34
C CYS A 3 7.70 12.03 -8.09
N ALA A 4 7.47 12.56 -6.90
CA ALA A 4 7.44 11.76 -5.68
C ALA A 4 6.13 10.94 -5.71
N ASN A 5 6.26 9.79 -6.35
CA ASN A 5 5.33 8.73 -6.76
C ASN A 5 3.80 8.78 -6.56
N HIS A 6 3.16 9.51 -5.64
CA HIS A 6 1.68 9.62 -5.57
C HIS A 6 1.13 11.01 -5.21
N ASP A 7 1.96 12.05 -5.10
CA ASP A 7 1.47 13.41 -4.81
C ASP A 7 0.45 13.92 -5.85
N ARG A 8 0.56 13.44 -7.10
CA ARG A 8 -0.30 13.80 -8.23
C ARG A 8 -0.55 15.32 -8.25
N ASP A 9 -1.80 15.73 -8.39
CA ASP A 9 -2.21 17.14 -8.40
C ASP A 9 -2.65 17.65 -7.02
N ALA A 10 -2.26 17.00 -5.92
CA ALA A 10 -2.72 17.36 -4.57
C ALA A 10 -2.47 18.83 -4.23
N LYS A 11 -1.32 19.38 -4.65
CA LYS A 11 -1.02 20.82 -4.48
C LYS A 11 -1.99 21.71 -5.25
N TRP A 12 -2.24 21.40 -6.54
CA TRP A 12 -3.16 22.17 -7.36
C TRP A 12 -4.57 22.10 -6.75
N PHE A 13 -5.03 20.90 -6.40
CA PHE A 13 -6.35 20.69 -5.82
C PHE A 13 -6.52 21.42 -4.49
N GLY A 14 -5.59 21.26 -3.55
CA GLY A 14 -5.62 21.95 -2.26
C GLY A 14 -5.71 23.47 -2.38
N ASN A 15 -5.01 24.05 -3.37
CA ASN A 15 -5.11 25.47 -3.69
C ASN A 15 -6.49 25.87 -4.23
N GLN A 16 -7.09 25.04 -5.10
CA GLN A 16 -8.43 25.32 -5.65
C GLN A 16 -9.51 25.28 -4.58
N VAL A 17 -9.48 24.26 -3.71
CA VAL A 17 -10.52 24.07 -2.68
C VAL A 17 -10.21 24.76 -1.34
N LYS A 18 -9.05 25.44 -1.25
CA LYS A 18 -8.55 26.09 -0.03
C LYS A 18 -8.51 25.13 1.18
N ALA A 19 -8.12 23.88 0.94
CA ALA A 19 -8.03 22.84 1.96
C ALA A 19 -6.56 22.54 2.31
N PRO A 20 -6.25 22.19 3.58
CA PRO A 20 -4.91 21.73 3.94
C PRO A 20 -4.59 20.40 3.24
N VAL A 21 -3.35 20.27 2.77
CA VAL A 21 -2.82 19.01 2.24
C VAL A 21 -1.96 18.37 3.33
N LEU A 22 -2.38 17.20 3.80
CA LEU A 22 -1.65 16.42 4.80
C LEU A 22 -0.60 15.58 4.08
N VAL A 23 0.65 15.65 4.54
CA VAL A 23 1.79 14.94 3.93
C VAL A 23 2.55 14.13 4.98
N PRO A 24 3.05 12.93 4.63
CA PRO A 24 3.78 12.09 5.58
C PRO A 24 5.10 12.73 6.03
N GLU A 25 5.50 12.43 7.26
CA GLU A 25 6.67 13.06 7.88
C GLU A 25 7.99 12.81 7.12
N GLY A 26 8.15 11.64 6.52
CA GLY A 26 9.34 11.32 5.72
C GLY A 26 9.30 11.79 4.26
N SER A 27 8.23 12.46 3.82
CA SER A 27 8.02 12.70 2.39
C SER A 27 8.93 13.81 1.83
N PRO A 28 9.60 13.59 0.68
CA PRO A 28 10.36 14.64 -0.02
C PRO A 28 9.45 15.78 -0.53
N ALA A 29 8.14 15.53 -0.64
CA ALA A 29 7.11 16.53 -0.95
C ALA A 29 7.05 17.67 0.08
N ARG A 30 7.67 17.49 1.27
CA ARG A 30 7.94 18.55 2.24
C ARG A 30 8.71 19.74 1.63
N ALA A 31 9.23 19.69 0.40
CA ALA A 31 9.87 20.83 -0.24
C ALA A 31 8.91 21.87 -0.90
N HIS A 32 7.60 21.60 -1.02
CA HIS A 32 6.68 22.48 -1.75
C HIS A 32 5.70 23.21 -0.81
N GLY A 33 5.82 24.54 -0.72
CA GLY A 33 5.19 25.37 0.31
C GLY A 33 3.65 25.49 0.29
N SER A 34 3.01 25.11 1.40
CA SER A 34 1.88 25.73 2.16
C SER A 34 1.53 24.78 3.34
N PRO A 35 0.82 25.21 4.42
CA PRO A 35 1.14 24.84 5.81
C PRO A 35 1.07 23.32 6.06
N LYS A 36 2.25 22.76 6.32
CA LYS A 36 2.46 21.32 6.52
C LYS A 36 2.15 21.01 7.98
N ARG A 37 0.93 20.53 8.27
CA ARG A 37 0.80 19.71 9.48
C ARG A 37 1.48 18.39 9.17
N THR A 38 2.62 18.20 9.80
CA THR A 38 3.30 16.92 9.89
C THR A 38 2.42 16.01 10.70
N HIS A 39 2.11 14.81 10.19
CA HIS A 39 1.39 13.86 11.00
C HIS A 39 2.00 12.46 11.03
N GLY A 40 1.99 11.91 12.25
CA GLY A 40 2.15 10.49 12.56
C GLY A 40 0.78 9.82 12.58
N GLU A 41 0.34 9.35 13.74
CA GLU A 41 -0.95 8.68 13.94
C GLU A 41 -2.04 9.68 14.42
N GLU A 42 -2.88 10.21 13.52
CA GLU A 42 -4.05 11.07 13.87
C GLU A 42 -5.38 10.45 13.48
N ASP A 43 -6.38 10.72 14.31
CA ASP A 43 -7.79 10.65 13.92
C ASP A 43 -8.19 11.91 13.15
N LEU A 44 -8.80 11.70 11.98
CA LEU A 44 -9.39 12.69 11.10
C LEU A 44 -10.94 12.60 11.16
N PRO A 45 -11.66 13.67 10.81
CA PRO A 45 -13.12 13.66 10.77
C PRO A 45 -13.68 12.51 9.93
N GLY A 46 -14.85 11.99 10.33
CA GLY A 46 -15.57 10.95 9.58
C GLY A 46 -15.08 9.52 9.83
N GLY A 47 -14.39 9.27 10.95
CA GLY A 47 -13.89 7.94 11.31
C GLY A 47 -12.66 7.52 10.50
N VAL A 48 -11.91 8.50 9.99
CA VAL A 48 -10.69 8.30 9.22
C VAL A 48 -9.51 8.41 10.18
N ARG A 49 -8.46 7.62 9.97
CA ARG A 49 -7.24 7.64 10.76
C ARG A 49 -6.02 7.52 9.86
N ALA A 50 -5.06 8.41 9.98
CA ALA A 50 -3.76 8.27 9.35
C ALA A 50 -2.89 7.35 10.20
N LEU A 51 -2.15 6.44 9.55
CA LEU A 51 -1.29 5.45 10.19
C LEU A 51 0.10 5.49 9.56
N PRO A 52 1.17 5.38 10.36
CA PRO A 52 2.51 5.22 9.83
C PRO A 52 2.64 3.88 9.10
N SER A 53 3.21 3.89 7.90
CA SER A 53 3.47 2.66 7.13
C SER A 53 4.80 1.98 7.47
N GLY A 54 5.63 2.63 8.30
CA GLY A 54 7.00 2.20 8.60
C GLY A 54 8.02 2.39 7.47
N GLN A 55 7.64 2.91 6.30
CA GLN A 55 8.57 3.09 5.18
C GLN A 55 9.43 4.35 5.34
N SER A 56 10.75 4.18 5.23
CA SER A 56 11.68 5.30 5.00
C SER A 56 11.34 5.99 3.66
N GLY A 57 10.96 7.27 3.68
CA GLY A 57 10.63 8.04 2.47
C GLY A 57 9.19 8.58 2.40
N GLY A 58 8.37 8.35 3.44
CA GLY A 58 7.10 9.05 3.59
C GLY A 58 5.90 8.38 2.93
N GLU A 59 5.80 7.06 3.03
CA GLU A 59 4.55 6.33 2.72
C GLU A 59 3.61 6.38 3.94
N MET A 60 2.31 6.51 3.73
CA MET A 60 1.30 6.56 4.79
C MET A 60 0.12 5.64 4.45
N TRP A 61 -0.49 5.07 5.48
CA TRP A 61 -1.75 4.36 5.33
C TRP A 61 -2.89 5.19 5.90
N ILE A 62 -4.06 5.08 5.29
CA ILE A 62 -5.28 5.72 5.78
C ILE A 62 -6.29 4.63 6.07
N LEU A 63 -6.73 4.53 7.31
CA LEU A 63 -7.78 3.63 7.75
C LEU A 63 -9.09 4.40 7.84
N TRP A 64 -10.11 3.97 7.12
CA TRP A 64 -11.46 4.50 7.26
C TRP A 64 -12.40 3.46 7.86
N ARG A 65 -12.97 3.79 9.02
CA ARG A 65 -13.96 2.96 9.71
C ARG A 65 -15.36 3.40 9.32
N LEU A 66 -16.07 2.54 8.59
CA LEU A 66 -17.43 2.78 8.13
C LEU A 66 -18.35 1.65 8.62
N GLY A 67 -19.01 1.88 9.76
CA GLY A 67 -19.79 0.85 10.44
C GLY A 67 -18.91 -0.34 10.80
N ARG A 68 -19.22 -1.52 10.25
CA ARG A 68 -18.42 -2.75 10.45
C ARG A 68 -17.23 -2.86 9.50
N LYS A 69 -17.15 -2.02 8.46
CA LYS A 69 -16.05 -2.04 7.49
C LYS A 69 -14.85 -1.26 8.00
N LYS A 70 -13.66 -1.78 7.67
CA LYS A 70 -12.36 -1.16 7.91
C LYS A 70 -11.64 -1.09 6.55
N LEU A 71 -11.73 0.05 5.89
CA LEU A 71 -11.16 0.27 4.57
C LEU A 71 -9.75 0.82 4.73
N LEU A 72 -8.75 0.17 4.15
CA LEU A 72 -7.37 0.63 4.20
C LEU A 72 -6.97 1.18 2.83
N PHE A 73 -6.50 2.43 2.79
CA PHE A 73 -5.86 3.03 1.62
C PHE A 73 -4.35 3.01 1.85
N CYS A 74 -3.60 2.37 0.97
CA CYS A 74 -2.23 1.96 1.27
C CYS A 74 -1.17 2.38 0.24
N GLY A 75 -1.50 3.30 -0.66
CA GLY A 75 -0.57 3.83 -1.66
C GLY A 75 0.05 2.72 -2.52
N ASP A 76 1.36 2.51 -2.35
CA ASP A 76 2.18 1.50 -3.02
C ASP A 76 2.62 0.35 -2.09
N SER A 77 2.05 0.26 -0.90
CA SER A 77 2.48 -0.74 0.10
C SER A 77 1.92 -2.13 -0.18
N ILE A 78 0.70 -2.23 -0.71
CA ILE A 78 0.00 -3.51 -0.91
C ILE A 78 -0.58 -3.55 -2.31
N TYR A 79 -0.39 -4.67 -3.01
CA TYR A 79 -1.01 -4.90 -4.30
C TYR A 79 -1.76 -6.22 -4.33
N GLY A 80 -2.99 -6.18 -4.83
CA GLY A 80 -3.70 -7.37 -5.25
C GLY A 80 -3.31 -7.72 -6.68
N GLN A 81 -3.21 -9.00 -7.01
CA GLN A 81 -3.43 -9.46 -8.38
C GLN A 81 -4.95 -9.54 -8.56
N THR A 82 -5.59 -8.44 -8.93
CA THR A 82 -7.03 -8.49 -9.23
C THR A 82 -7.32 -9.24 -10.53
N ASP A 83 -6.28 -9.63 -11.27
CA ASP A 83 -6.26 -10.64 -12.33
C ASP A 83 -4.80 -11.10 -12.57
N PRO A 84 -4.58 -12.21 -13.30
CA PRO A 84 -3.30 -12.55 -13.90
C PRO A 84 -2.69 -11.32 -14.58
N GLY A 85 -1.59 -10.81 -14.03
CA GLY A 85 -0.69 -9.84 -14.66
C GLY A 85 -0.97 -8.35 -14.50
N GLY A 86 0.11 -7.62 -14.19
CA GLY A 86 0.16 -6.16 -14.00
C GLY A 86 0.16 -5.76 -12.52
N LEU A 87 1.01 -4.85 -11.99
CA LEU A 87 1.92 -3.86 -12.58
C LEU A 87 3.21 -3.72 -11.72
N GLY A 88 4.32 -3.33 -12.36
CA GLY A 88 5.28 -2.39 -11.74
C GLY A 88 6.78 -2.61 -11.97
N GLY A 89 7.37 -1.88 -12.92
CA GLY A 89 8.49 -0.90 -12.85
C GLY A 89 9.79 -1.09 -12.03
N TYR A 90 10.83 -0.41 -12.52
CA TYR A 90 12.29 -0.52 -12.32
C TYR A 90 12.83 -0.04 -10.96
N GLN A 91 13.08 -0.95 -10.00
CA GLN A 91 14.03 -0.85 -8.87
C GLN A 91 14.24 -2.27 -8.30
N PRO A 92 15.23 -2.55 -7.42
CA PRO A 92 15.19 -3.76 -6.63
C PRO A 92 13.97 -3.68 -5.71
N LYS A 93 12.91 -4.41 -6.09
CA LYS A 93 11.67 -4.47 -5.34
C LYS A 93 11.72 -5.73 -4.51
N GLY A 94 11.66 -5.58 -3.19
CA GLY A 94 11.40 -6.73 -2.35
C GLY A 94 9.91 -6.86 -2.11
N TRP A 95 9.41 -8.04 -2.42
CA TRP A 95 8.01 -8.41 -2.30
C TRP A 95 7.91 -9.62 -1.40
N MET A 96 7.00 -9.60 -0.45
CA MET A 96 6.52 -10.82 0.20
C MET A 96 5.12 -11.10 -0.35
N GLN A 97 4.89 -12.30 -0.89
CA GLN A 97 3.64 -12.58 -1.60
C GLN A 97 3.16 -14.01 -1.43
N THR A 98 1.84 -14.17 -1.53
CA THR A 98 1.12 -15.44 -1.68
C THR A 98 -0.20 -15.17 -2.40
N ASP A 99 -0.88 -16.22 -2.88
CA ASP A 99 -2.21 -16.24 -3.50
C ASP A 99 -2.87 -14.86 -3.75
N GLY A 100 -2.47 -14.20 -4.84
CA GLY A 100 -3.15 -13.00 -5.32
C GLY A 100 -2.91 -11.70 -4.53
N ILE A 101 -1.98 -11.67 -3.57
CA ILE A 101 -1.61 -10.47 -2.82
C ILE A 101 -0.08 -10.38 -2.63
N ARG A 102 0.45 -9.15 -2.65
CA ARG A 102 1.85 -8.87 -2.35
C ARG A 102 2.00 -7.65 -1.45
N LEU A 103 2.94 -7.75 -0.52
CA LEU A 103 3.38 -6.69 0.38
C LEU A 103 4.71 -6.16 -0.12
N PHE A 104 4.85 -4.84 -0.18
CA PHE A 104 6.02 -4.17 -0.73
C PHE A 104 6.96 -3.66 0.37
N MET A 105 8.26 -3.77 0.16
CA MET A 105 9.22 -2.93 0.87
C MET A 105 10.37 -2.54 -0.08
N PRO A 106 10.78 -1.26 -0.08
CA PRO A 106 11.92 -0.84 -0.88
C PRO A 106 13.24 -1.29 -0.23
N GLY A 107 14.28 -1.44 -1.05
CA GLY A 107 15.62 -1.77 -0.56
C GLY A 107 15.77 -3.21 -0.11
N LYS A 108 16.95 -3.58 0.38
CA LYS A 108 17.24 -4.92 0.90
C LYS A 108 16.62 -5.07 2.29
N HIS A 109 15.85 -6.14 2.50
CA HIS A 109 15.22 -6.47 3.78
C HIS A 109 15.04 -7.98 3.92
N SER A 110 14.66 -8.40 5.12
CA SER A 110 14.39 -9.75 5.56
C SER A 110 12.89 -10.01 5.74
N VAL A 111 12.52 -11.27 5.93
CA VAL A 111 11.14 -11.66 6.30
C VAL A 111 10.73 -11.04 7.64
N GLY A 112 11.66 -10.92 8.59
CA GLY A 112 11.41 -10.28 9.89
C GLY A 112 11.00 -8.83 9.72
N GLU A 113 11.76 -8.06 8.95
CA GLU A 113 11.46 -6.64 8.69
C GLU A 113 10.12 -6.45 7.93
N MET A 114 9.77 -7.38 7.04
CA MET A 114 8.43 -7.40 6.42
C MET A 114 7.32 -7.62 7.45
N ARG A 115 7.49 -8.59 8.36
CA ARG A 115 6.52 -8.84 9.44
C ARG A 115 6.38 -7.62 10.33
N ASP A 116 7.48 -7.07 10.81
CA ASP A 116 7.48 -5.92 11.70
C ASP A 116 6.74 -4.73 11.08
N ARG A 117 6.95 -4.49 9.78
CA ARG A 117 6.27 -3.42 9.06
C ARG A 117 4.75 -3.61 8.97
N TYR A 118 4.29 -4.81 8.66
CA TYR A 118 2.90 -5.08 8.30
C TYR A 118 2.06 -5.69 9.43
N GLN A 119 2.67 -6.10 10.55
CA GLN A 119 1.99 -6.77 11.66
C GLN A 119 0.82 -5.97 12.22
N SER A 120 0.96 -4.65 12.35
CA SER A 120 -0.12 -3.78 12.84
C SER A 120 -1.39 -3.85 11.98
N LEU A 121 -1.27 -4.14 10.68
CA LEU A 121 -2.42 -4.33 9.80
C LEU A 121 -3.14 -5.65 10.05
N VAL A 122 -2.45 -6.69 10.51
CA VAL A 122 -3.08 -7.95 10.94
C VAL A 122 -3.98 -7.68 12.15
N ASP A 123 -3.48 -6.92 13.12
CA ASP A 123 -4.23 -6.56 14.33
C ASP A 123 -5.43 -5.65 13.99
N ILE A 124 -5.23 -4.70 13.07
CA ILE A 124 -6.31 -3.87 12.55
C ILE A 124 -7.38 -4.72 11.84
N ASN A 125 -6.96 -5.78 11.14
CA ASN A 125 -7.81 -6.66 10.34
C ASN A 125 -8.73 -5.86 9.39
N PRO A 126 -8.18 -5.21 8.35
CA PRO A 126 -8.96 -4.45 7.38
C PRO A 126 -9.85 -5.39 6.56
N THR A 127 -11.08 -4.94 6.29
CA THR A 127 -12.01 -5.71 5.46
C THR A 127 -11.62 -5.61 3.99
N GLU A 128 -11.18 -4.42 3.56
CA GLU A 128 -10.84 -4.13 2.16
C GLU A 128 -9.58 -3.26 2.10
N VAL A 129 -8.73 -3.51 1.09
CA VAL A 129 -7.55 -2.69 0.79
C VAL A 129 -7.70 -2.04 -0.58
N PHE A 130 -7.47 -0.72 -0.64
CA PHE A 130 -7.40 0.10 -1.83
C PHE A 130 -5.98 0.62 -1.99
N ASN A 131 -5.38 0.42 -3.16
CA ASN A 131 -4.05 0.93 -3.47
C ASN A 131 -4.13 1.95 -4.62
N GLY A 132 -3.00 2.57 -4.98
CA GLY A 132 -2.97 3.59 -6.03
C GLY A 132 -3.09 3.07 -7.47
N HIS A 133 -3.14 1.74 -7.69
CA HIS A 133 -2.92 1.10 -8.99
C HIS A 133 -3.95 0.03 -9.40
N ASN A 134 -4.67 -0.56 -8.45
CA ASN A 134 -5.62 -1.64 -8.69
C ASN A 134 -6.98 -1.06 -9.08
N PRO A 135 -7.66 -1.65 -10.08
CA PRO A 135 -8.98 -1.20 -10.48
C PRO A 135 -10.08 -1.58 -9.46
N ARG A 136 -9.81 -2.54 -8.58
CA ARG A 136 -10.75 -3.05 -7.57
C ARG A 136 -10.07 -3.22 -6.21
N PRO A 137 -10.81 -3.08 -5.10
CA PRO A 137 -10.27 -3.37 -3.78
C PRO A 137 -9.93 -4.85 -3.62
N ILE A 138 -8.94 -5.13 -2.78
CA ILE A 138 -8.65 -6.47 -2.29
C ILE A 138 -9.63 -6.75 -1.15
N ALA A 139 -10.54 -7.72 -1.32
CA ALA A 139 -11.46 -8.15 -0.29
C ALA A 139 -10.78 -9.12 0.70
N ASN A 140 -11.38 -9.32 1.88
CA ASN A 140 -10.84 -10.16 2.96
C ASN A 140 -9.37 -9.82 3.29
N ALA A 141 -9.06 -8.52 3.26
CA ALA A 141 -7.68 -8.07 3.19
C ALA A 141 -6.86 -8.44 4.43
N GLY A 142 -7.45 -8.40 5.63
CA GLY A 142 -6.74 -8.77 6.86
C GLY A 142 -6.27 -10.23 6.86
N GLU A 143 -7.12 -11.16 6.42
CA GLU A 143 -6.75 -12.57 6.27
C GLU A 143 -5.66 -12.76 5.20
N ALA A 144 -5.79 -12.06 4.06
CA ALA A 144 -4.82 -12.11 2.98
C ALA A 144 -3.44 -11.58 3.42
N ILE A 145 -3.40 -10.49 4.18
CA ILE A 145 -2.16 -9.92 4.74
C ILE A 145 -1.53 -10.91 5.72
N ALA A 146 -2.31 -11.46 6.65
CA ALA A 146 -1.83 -12.46 7.61
C ALA A 146 -1.22 -13.68 6.90
N ALA A 147 -1.88 -14.19 5.86
CA ALA A 147 -1.39 -15.32 5.07
C ALA A 147 -0.05 -15.02 4.39
N VAL A 148 0.15 -13.80 3.86
CA VAL A 148 1.44 -13.38 3.32
C VAL A 148 2.50 -13.37 4.41
N LEU A 149 2.22 -12.84 5.60
CA LEU A 149 3.22 -12.76 6.67
C LEU A 149 3.59 -14.13 7.26
N GLU A 150 2.64 -15.06 7.25
CA GLU A 150 2.86 -16.43 7.74
C GLU A 150 3.60 -17.30 6.71
N THR A 151 3.09 -17.36 5.48
CA THR A 151 3.49 -18.35 4.46
C THR A 151 4.10 -17.74 3.21
N GLY A 152 4.09 -16.41 3.09
CA GLY A 152 4.51 -15.72 1.89
C GLY A 152 5.98 -15.93 1.56
N LYS A 153 6.27 -15.99 0.27
CA LYS A 153 7.63 -16.07 -0.23
C LYS A 153 8.19 -14.65 -0.38
N LEU A 154 9.37 -14.42 0.22
CA LEU A 154 10.14 -13.20 -0.01
C LEU A 154 10.91 -13.31 -1.33
N GLU A 155 10.67 -12.36 -2.22
CA GLU A 155 11.35 -12.24 -3.50
C GLU A 155 12.09 -10.92 -3.58
N MET A 156 13.41 -11.01 -3.74
CA MET A 156 14.29 -9.86 -3.93
C MET A 156 14.74 -9.83 -5.39
N SER A 157 14.12 -9.00 -6.22
CA SER A 157 14.53 -8.88 -7.62
C SER A 157 15.55 -7.75 -7.79
N LYS A 158 16.48 -7.87 -8.75
CA LYS A 158 17.32 -6.75 -9.22
C LYS A 158 16.68 -6.20 -10.49
N GLY A 159 15.65 -5.36 -10.33
CA GLY A 159 14.78 -4.92 -11.43
C GLY A 159 13.62 -5.88 -11.67
N GLY A 160 12.56 -5.40 -12.31
CA GLY A 160 11.33 -6.16 -12.53
C GLY A 160 10.63 -5.77 -13.81
N SER A 161 10.10 -6.78 -14.51
CA SER A 161 9.16 -6.65 -15.62
C SER A 161 7.74 -6.97 -15.13
N THR A 162 6.74 -6.56 -15.90
CA THR A 162 5.36 -7.00 -15.67
C THR A 162 5.21 -8.46 -16.07
N TYR A 163 4.83 -9.33 -15.14
CA TYR A 163 4.56 -10.76 -15.42
C TYR A 163 3.07 -11.05 -15.21
N LEU A 164 2.51 -11.90 -16.08
CA LEU A 164 1.13 -12.41 -16.02
C LEU A 164 1.14 -13.82 -15.41
N TRP A 165 0.55 -13.98 -14.22
CA TRP A 165 0.41 -15.30 -13.58
C TRP A 165 -1.04 -15.75 -13.61
N HIS A 166 -1.35 -16.72 -14.48
CA HIS A 166 -2.67 -17.30 -14.61
C HIS A 166 -2.69 -18.69 -13.97
N ARG A 167 -3.53 -18.91 -12.95
CA ARG A 167 -3.86 -20.25 -12.50
C ARG A 167 -4.78 -20.86 -13.55
N TRP A 168 -4.23 -21.57 -14.53
CA TRP A 168 -5.04 -22.40 -15.41
C TRP A 168 -5.82 -23.37 -14.52
N LYS A 169 -7.14 -23.17 -14.38
CA LYS A 169 -7.98 -24.30 -14.00
C LYS A 169 -7.80 -25.28 -15.14
N LYS A 170 -7.34 -26.50 -14.82
CA LYS A 170 -7.36 -27.59 -15.78
C LYS A 170 -8.85 -27.76 -16.13
N ASP A 171 -9.25 -27.39 -17.34
CA ASP A 171 -10.61 -27.65 -17.78
C ASP A 171 -10.88 -29.16 -17.67
N GLY A 172 -11.95 -29.51 -16.95
CA GLY A 172 -12.69 -30.77 -17.13
C GLY A 172 -11.99 -32.09 -16.78
N GLY A 173 -11.55 -32.27 -15.54
CA GLY A 173 -11.19 -33.60 -15.01
C GLY A 173 -12.29 -34.23 -14.15
N ALA A 174 -13.44 -34.56 -14.74
CA ALA A 174 -14.39 -35.61 -14.34
C ALA A 174 -15.47 -35.75 -15.43
#